data_AF-A0A1Q9V0I8-F1
#
_entry.id   AF-A0A1Q9V0I8-F1
#
_cell.length_a   1.000
_cell.length_b   1.000
_cell.length_c   1.000
_cell.angle_alpha   90.00
_cell.angle_beta   90.00
_cell.angle_gamma   90.00
#
_symmetry.space_group_name_H-M   'P 1'
#
loop_
_entity.id
_entity.type
_entity.pdbx_description
1 polymer ?
#
loop_
_entity_poly.entity_id
_entity_poly.type
_entity_poly.pdbx_seq_one_letter_code
_entity_poly.pdbx_strand_id
1 'polypeptide(L)'
;MVDLTEYEQRGGLETPFELTKKHQRAQEESGRIREHAHRLAQQAPPLRPGQVSELSRLLGHRTPPHELMRWRLRLYCGHVVETTSHYTHKTLHSAFTGSTCCPECELDPATIVDGEAIGLAEEPPAPAGGDTDQVPLADV
;
A
#
# COMPACT_ATOMS: atom_id res chain seq x y z
N MET A 1 3.53 2.18 -19.93
CA MET A 1 3.32 0.82 -19.38
C MET A 1 4.35 0.60 -18.28
N VAL A 2 3.93 0.23 -17.07
CA VAL A 2 4.86 -0.01 -15.94
C VAL A 2 5.51 -1.37 -16.11
N ASP A 3 6.81 -1.46 -15.89
CA ASP A 3 7.54 -2.72 -15.86
C ASP A 3 7.33 -3.41 -14.50
N LEU A 4 6.51 -4.48 -14.48
CA LEU A 4 6.23 -5.24 -13.27
C LEU A 4 7.42 -6.07 -12.78
N THR A 5 8.44 -6.29 -13.63
CA THR A 5 9.63 -7.07 -13.22
C THR A 5 10.49 -6.35 -12.19
N GLU A 6 10.31 -5.03 -12.04
CA GLU A 6 10.97 -4.24 -11.01
C GLU A 6 10.33 -4.41 -9.61
N TYR A 7 9.18 -5.08 -9.52
CA TYR A 7 8.43 -5.23 -8.27
C TYR A 7 8.72 -6.58 -7.61
N GLU A 8 8.78 -6.57 -6.28
CA GLU A 8 8.94 -7.78 -5.49
C GLU A 8 7.77 -8.74 -5.75
N GLN A 9 8.12 -9.95 -6.15
CA GLN A 9 7.24 -11.10 -6.09
C GLN A 9 7.71 -12.00 -4.95
N ARG A 10 6.86 -12.18 -3.94
CA ARG A 10 7.16 -13.01 -2.78
C ARG A 10 6.19 -14.17 -2.70
N GLY A 11 6.73 -15.39 -2.71
CA GLY A 11 5.95 -16.62 -2.69
C GLY A 11 5.21 -16.88 -4.00
N GLY A 12 4.20 -17.74 -3.95
CA GLY A 12 3.39 -18.10 -5.11
C GLY A 12 1.91 -18.14 -4.75
N LEU A 13 1.12 -17.22 -5.30
CA LEU A 13 -0.32 -17.18 -5.02
C LEU A 13 -1.08 -18.37 -5.61
N GLU A 14 -0.53 -19.01 -6.62
CA GLU A 14 -1.07 -20.25 -7.22
C GLU A 14 -0.65 -21.52 -6.46
N THR A 15 0.38 -21.43 -5.61
CA THR A 15 0.85 -22.59 -4.83
C THR A 15 0.00 -22.78 -3.57
N PRO A 16 -0.24 -24.03 -3.14
CA PRO A 16 -0.90 -24.29 -1.86
C PRO A 16 -0.18 -23.59 -0.72
N PHE A 17 -0.95 -22.87 0.10
CA PHE A 17 -0.40 -22.16 1.24
C PHE A 17 -0.11 -23.11 2.39
N GLU A 18 1.16 -23.23 2.77
CA GLU A 18 1.58 -23.95 3.96
C GLU A 18 2.03 -22.96 5.04
N LEU A 19 1.36 -23.03 6.19
CA LEU A 19 1.62 -22.13 7.30
C LEU A 19 2.87 -22.60 8.06
N THR A 20 3.88 -21.73 8.14
CA THR A 20 5.16 -22.05 8.78
C THR A 20 5.24 -21.48 10.20
N LYS A 21 6.14 -22.04 11.02
CA LYS A 21 6.46 -21.47 12.35
C LYS A 21 6.95 -20.02 12.26
N LYS A 22 7.59 -19.63 11.16
CA LYS A 22 8.00 -18.24 10.92
C LYS A 22 6.79 -17.33 10.77
N HIS A 23 5.78 -17.76 10.00
CA HIS A 23 4.53 -17.01 9.82
C HIS A 23 3.80 -16.84 11.16
N GLN A 24 3.73 -17.91 11.96
CA GLN A 24 3.13 -17.85 13.28
C GLN A 24 3.82 -16.83 14.20
N ARG A 25 5.16 -16.86 14.27
CA ARG A 25 5.92 -15.89 15.08
C ARG A 25 5.68 -14.45 14.63
N ALA A 26 5.67 -14.20 13.32
CA ALA A 26 5.42 -12.87 12.77
C ALA A 26 4.00 -12.38 13.09
N GLN A 27 3.01 -13.27 13.03
CA GLN A 27 1.63 -12.96 13.39
C GLN A 27 1.48 -12.65 14.89
N GLU A 28 2.08 -13.46 15.76
CA GLU A 28 2.10 -13.23 17.21
C GLU A 28 2.78 -11.90 17.56
N GLU A 29 3.91 -11.59 16.91
CA GLU A 29 4.62 -10.32 17.11
C GLU A 29 3.78 -9.12 16.65
N SER A 30 3.15 -9.21 15.48
CA SER A 30 2.25 -8.17 14.97
C SER A 30 1.09 -7.90 15.95
N GLY A 31 0.48 -8.96 16.48
CA GLY A 31 -0.56 -8.86 17.51
C GLY A 31 -0.06 -8.16 18.78
N ARG A 32 1.12 -8.56 19.29
CA ARG A 32 1.72 -7.93 20.48
C ARG A 32 2.01 -6.44 20.28
N ILE A 33 2.53 -6.06 19.12
CA ILE A 33 2.79 -4.65 18.78
C ILE A 33 1.47 -3.87 18.74
N ARG A 34 0.44 -4.39 18.07
CA ARG A 34 -0.89 -3.78 17.97
C ARG A 34 -1.49 -3.53 19.34
N GLU A 35 -1.51 -4.53 20.20
CA GLU A 35 -2.03 -4.41 21.56
C GLU A 35 -1.25 -3.39 22.40
N HIS A 36 0.08 -3.39 22.29
CA HIS A 36 0.91 -2.43 23.02
C HIS A 36 0.64 -1.00 22.55
N ALA A 37 0.58 -0.77 21.24
CA ALA A 37 0.24 0.53 20.66
C ALA A 37 -1.15 1.01 21.09
N HIS A 38 -2.15 0.13 21.13
CA HIS A 38 -3.48 0.47 21.62
C HIS A 38 -3.48 0.90 23.09
N ARG A 39 -2.77 0.18 23.96
CA ARG A 39 -2.65 0.57 25.38
C ARG A 39 -2.01 1.95 25.54
N LEU A 40 -0.97 2.24 24.77
CA LEU A 40 -0.33 3.56 24.78
C LEU A 40 -1.28 4.65 24.27
N ALA A 41 -2.02 4.38 23.19
CA ALA A 41 -2.97 5.34 22.63
C ALA A 41 -4.13 5.67 23.60
N GLN A 42 -4.62 4.69 24.37
CA GLN A 42 -5.66 4.90 25.38
C GLN A 42 -5.21 5.78 26.55
N GLN A 43 -3.90 5.83 26.82
CA GLN A 43 -3.31 6.66 27.87
C GLN A 43 -2.94 8.06 27.38
N ALA A 44 -2.93 8.27 26.06
CA ALA A 44 -2.55 9.56 25.49
C ALA A 44 -3.65 10.62 25.72
N PRO A 45 -3.26 11.88 26.01
CA PRO A 45 -4.24 12.96 26.07
C PRO A 45 -4.91 13.15 24.70
N PRO A 46 -6.20 13.51 24.66
CA PRO A 46 -6.90 13.73 23.40
C PRO A 46 -6.28 14.90 22.65
N LEU A 47 -6.29 14.81 21.31
CA LEU A 47 -5.88 15.91 20.45
C LEU A 47 -6.84 17.09 20.59
N ARG A 48 -6.29 18.31 20.61
CA ARG A 48 -7.11 19.53 20.58
C ARG A 48 -7.77 19.67 19.20
N PRO A 49 -8.96 20.30 19.09
CA PRO A 49 -9.66 20.47 17.80
C PRO A 49 -8.80 21.08 16.68
N GLY A 50 -7.95 22.06 16.99
CA GLY A 50 -7.03 22.65 16.02
C GLY A 50 -5.95 21.68 15.51
N GLN A 51 -5.49 20.74 16.37
CA GLN A 51 -4.54 19.70 15.97
C GLN A 51 -5.21 18.66 15.06
N VAL A 52 -6.46 18.29 15.36
CA VAL A 52 -7.24 17.39 14.50
C VAL A 52 -7.45 18.01 13.12
N SER A 53 -7.77 19.31 13.07
CA SER A 53 -7.97 20.04 11.81
C SER A 53 -6.68 20.10 10.98
N GLU A 54 -5.55 20.39 11.62
CA GLU A 54 -4.25 20.45 10.95
C GLU A 54 -3.82 19.06 10.43
N LEU A 55 -3.98 18.00 11.23
CA LEU A 55 -3.70 16.64 10.77
C LEU A 55 -4.60 16.25 9.59
N SER A 56 -5.88 16.63 9.63
CA SER A 56 -6.81 16.36 8.53
C SER A 56 -6.37 17.08 7.25
N ARG A 57 -5.83 18.29 7.36
CA ARG A 57 -5.27 19.04 6.22
C ARG A 57 -4.02 18.37 5.66
N LEU A 58 -3.12 17.93 6.53
CA LEU A 58 -1.85 17.30 6.13
C LEU A 58 -2.05 15.90 5.51
N LEU A 59 -2.99 15.12 6.04
CA LEU A 59 -3.22 13.72 5.66
C LEU A 59 -4.40 13.53 4.70
N GLY A 60 -5.15 14.61 4.40
CA GLY A 60 -6.37 14.54 3.60
C GLY A 60 -6.15 14.38 2.09
N HIS A 61 -4.92 14.62 1.61
CA HIS A 61 -4.58 14.42 0.21
C HIS A 61 -4.56 12.93 -0.12
N ARG A 62 -5.49 12.50 -0.98
CA ARG A 62 -5.50 11.14 -1.51
C ARG A 62 -4.56 11.06 -2.71
N THR A 63 -3.77 9.99 -2.74
CA THR A 63 -3.01 9.60 -3.92
C THR A 63 -3.96 9.38 -5.11
N PRO A 64 -3.72 10.02 -6.27
CA PRO A 64 -4.49 9.78 -7.48
C PRO A 64 -4.49 8.31 -7.91
N PRO A 65 -5.58 7.78 -8.51
CA PRO A 65 -5.62 6.37 -8.91
C PRO A 65 -4.53 5.93 -9.87
N HIS A 66 -4.10 6.80 -10.79
CA HIS A 66 -3.01 6.50 -11.73
C HIS A 66 -1.62 6.43 -11.08
N GLU A 67 -1.48 6.90 -9.83
CA GLU A 67 -0.27 6.73 -9.02
C GLU A 67 -0.34 5.48 -8.13
N LEU A 68 -1.44 4.72 -8.18
CA LEU A 68 -1.61 3.51 -7.38
C LEU A 68 -1.23 2.27 -8.19
N MET A 69 -0.35 1.45 -7.62
CA MET A 69 -0.11 0.07 -8.02
C MET A 69 -1.07 -0.85 -7.27
N ARG A 70 -1.76 -1.74 -8.00
CA ARG A 70 -2.55 -2.83 -7.42
C ARG A 70 -1.63 -3.98 -7.05
N TRP A 71 -1.89 -4.55 -5.89
CA TRP A 71 -1.18 -5.69 -5.33
C TRP A 71 -2.17 -6.78 -4.99
N ARG A 72 -1.77 -8.03 -5.22
CA ARG A 72 -2.46 -9.20 -4.69
C ARG A 72 -1.63 -9.76 -3.54
N LEU A 73 -2.25 -9.93 -2.38
CA LEU A 73 -1.58 -10.33 -1.14
C LEU A 73 -2.22 -11.59 -0.57
N ARG A 74 -1.42 -12.58 -0.19
CA ARG A 74 -1.88 -13.65 0.70
C ARG A 74 -1.62 -13.25 2.14
N LEU A 75 -2.64 -13.36 2.98
CA LEU A 75 -2.57 -13.05 4.40
C LEU A 75 -2.34 -14.31 5.23
N TYR A 76 -1.89 -14.14 6.48
CA TYR A 76 -1.64 -15.23 7.42
C TYR A 76 -2.83 -16.18 7.59
N CYS A 77 -4.05 -15.64 7.54
CA CYS A 77 -5.29 -16.40 7.60
C CYS A 77 -5.59 -17.23 6.34
N GLY A 78 -4.77 -17.13 5.30
CA GLY A 78 -4.89 -17.85 4.03
C GLY A 78 -5.63 -17.10 2.93
N HIS A 79 -6.44 -16.10 3.29
CA HIS A 79 -7.19 -15.28 2.34
C HIS A 79 -6.27 -14.48 1.41
N VAL A 80 -6.71 -14.32 0.16
CA VAL A 80 -6.01 -13.55 -0.87
C VAL A 80 -6.82 -12.30 -1.16
N VAL A 81 -6.20 -11.14 -0.96
CA VAL A 81 -6.87 -9.84 -1.09
C VAL A 81 -6.18 -8.99 -2.15
N GLU A 82 -6.96 -8.13 -2.80
CA GLU A 82 -6.40 -7.07 -3.64
C GLU A 82 -6.42 -5.74 -2.90
N THR A 83 -5.31 -5.01 -2.97
CA THR A 83 -5.14 -3.70 -2.34
C THR A 83 -4.25 -2.82 -3.21
N THR A 84 -4.04 -1.57 -2.80
CA THR A 84 -3.27 -0.59 -3.55
C THR A 84 -2.22 0.10 -2.68
N SER A 85 -1.08 0.43 -3.29
CA SER A 85 -0.03 1.28 -2.72
C SER A 85 0.51 2.20 -3.80
N HIS A 86 1.16 3.31 -3.43
CA HIS A 86 1.85 4.17 -4.39
C HIS A 86 2.84 3.36 -5.24
N TYR A 87 2.90 3.64 -6.55
CA TYR A 87 3.69 2.86 -7.52
C TYR A 87 5.21 2.88 -7.27
N THR A 88 5.73 3.89 -6.58
CA THR A 88 7.16 3.93 -6.22
C THR A 88 7.55 2.90 -5.17
N HIS A 89 6.59 2.30 -4.46
CA HIS A 89 6.84 1.23 -3.50
C HIS A 89 6.99 -0.09 -4.25
N LYS A 90 8.23 -0.48 -4.54
CA LYS A 90 8.53 -1.69 -5.32
C LYS A 90 8.57 -2.98 -4.48
N THR A 91 8.47 -2.87 -3.15
CA THR A 91 8.53 -4.03 -2.24
C THR A 91 7.30 -4.11 -1.34
N LEU A 92 6.91 -5.30 -0.91
CA LEU A 92 5.79 -5.51 0.01
C LEU A 92 5.98 -4.76 1.33
N HIS A 93 7.23 -4.69 1.80
CA HIS A 93 7.56 -3.96 3.03
C HIS A 93 7.34 -2.45 2.88
N SER A 94 7.80 -1.85 1.77
CA SER A 94 7.56 -0.43 1.49
C SER A 94 6.08 -0.12 1.24
N ALA A 95 5.35 -1.06 0.65
CA ALA A 95 3.94 -0.87 0.31
C ALA A 95 2.99 -0.99 1.52
N PHE A 96 3.22 -1.93 2.45
CA PHE A 96 2.20 -2.31 3.44
C PHE A 96 2.70 -2.52 4.88
N THR A 97 3.91 -2.12 5.25
CA THR A 97 4.50 -2.33 6.60
C THR A 97 4.54 -3.80 7.08
N GLY A 98 4.22 -4.76 6.21
CA GLY A 98 4.22 -6.20 6.50
C GLY A 98 2.91 -6.80 7.03
N SER A 99 1.87 -6.00 7.29
CA SER A 99 0.56 -6.50 7.73
C SER A 99 -0.59 -5.59 7.29
N THR A 100 -1.80 -6.13 7.23
CA THR A 100 -3.02 -5.38 6.92
C THR A 100 -4.24 -6.03 7.58
N CYS A 101 -5.42 -5.41 7.49
CA CYS A 101 -6.66 -6.04 7.91
C CYS A 101 -7.17 -7.03 6.84
N CYS A 102 -7.62 -8.21 7.26
CA CYS A 102 -8.32 -9.15 6.37
C CYS A 102 -9.81 -8.77 6.27
N PRO A 103 -10.34 -8.44 5.08
CA PRO A 103 -11.75 -8.10 4.92
C PRO A 103 -12.69 -9.32 4.99
N GLU A 104 -12.17 -10.54 4.87
CA GLU A 104 -12.98 -11.76 4.88
C GLU A 104 -13.20 -12.31 6.29
N CYS A 105 -12.18 -12.30 7.15
CA CYS A 105 -12.27 -12.82 8.52
C CYS A 105 -11.92 -11.81 9.62
N GLU A 106 -11.75 -10.54 9.25
CA GLU A 106 -11.54 -9.41 10.17
C GLU A 106 -10.27 -9.49 11.04
N LEU A 107 -9.34 -10.40 10.71
CA LEU A 107 -8.06 -10.48 11.40
C LEU A 107 -7.25 -9.18 11.18
N ASP A 108 -7.00 -8.44 12.26
CA ASP A 108 -6.22 -7.19 12.26
C ASP A 108 -5.26 -7.11 13.47
N PRO A 109 -3.93 -7.12 13.27
CA PRO A 109 -3.25 -7.22 11.98
C PRO A 109 -3.25 -8.66 11.45
N ALA A 110 -3.39 -8.84 10.14
CA ALA A 110 -3.05 -10.06 9.44
C ALA A 110 -1.70 -9.89 8.74
N THR A 111 -0.70 -10.68 9.14
CA THR A 111 0.63 -10.64 8.51
C THR A 111 0.53 -11.01 7.04
N ILE A 112 1.20 -10.24 6.18
CA ILE A 112 1.32 -10.55 4.75
C ILE A 112 2.35 -11.67 4.61
N VAL A 113 1.98 -12.79 4.02
CA VAL A 113 2.86 -13.95 3.78
C VAL A 113 3.40 -13.94 2.36
N ASP A 114 2.54 -13.78 1.36
CA ASP A 114 2.92 -13.70 -0.05
C ASP A 114 2.33 -12.45 -0.71
N GLY A 115 2.88 -12.06 -1.84
CA GLY A 115 2.25 -11.03 -2.66
C GLY A 115 3.02 -10.65 -3.90
N GLU A 116 2.30 -10.04 -4.83
CA GLU A 116 2.81 -9.59 -6.12
C GLU A 116 2.06 -8.34 -6.62
N ALA A 117 2.75 -7.50 -7.38
CA ALA A 117 2.14 -6.39 -8.09
C ALA A 117 1.42 -6.91 -9.35
N ILE A 118 0.19 -6.43 -9.61
CA ILE A 118 -0.65 -6.91 -10.72
C ILE A 118 -0.97 -5.83 -11.76
N GLY A 119 -0.48 -4.59 -11.57
CA GLY A 119 -0.65 -3.48 -12.51
C GLY A 119 -1.15 -2.20 -11.86
N LEU A 120 -1.08 -1.07 -12.58
CA LEU A 120 -1.64 0.19 -12.11
C LEU A 120 -3.16 0.10 -11.92
N ALA A 121 -3.68 0.87 -10.97
CA ALA A 121 -5.12 0.96 -10.73
C ALA A 121 -5.84 1.73 -11.85
N GLU A 122 -5.17 2.72 -12.44
CA GLU A 122 -5.66 3.45 -13.61
C GLU A 122 -4.48 3.78 -14.54
N GLU A 123 -4.75 3.94 -15.83
CA GLU A 123 -3.73 4.38 -16.77
C GLU A 123 -3.33 5.83 -16.48
N PRO A 124 -2.03 6.19 -16.57
CA PRO A 124 -1.62 7.58 -16.45
C PRO A 124 -2.32 8.46 -17.48
N PRO A 125 -2.71 9.70 -17.13
CA PRO A 125 -3.24 10.62 -18.11
C PRO A 125 -2.22 10.80 -19.24
N ALA A 126 -2.71 10.88 -20.48
CA ALA A 126 -1.86 11.19 -21.62
C ALA A 126 -1.07 12.48 -21.30
N PRO A 127 0.23 12.55 -21.65
CA PRO A 127 0.98 13.77 -21.44
C PRO A 127 0.22 14.88 -22.17
N ALA A 128 -0.20 15.90 -21.41
CA ALA A 128 -0.79 17.10 -21.99
C ALA A 128 0.22 17.60 -23.02
N GLY A 129 -0.13 17.51 -24.30
CA GLY A 129 0.76 17.86 -25.39
C GLY A 129 1.31 19.25 -25.15
N GLY A 130 2.61 19.33 -24.89
CA GLY A 130 3.34 20.58 -24.98
C GLY A 130 3.19 21.04 -26.41
N ASP A 131 2.37 22.07 -26.60
CA ASP A 131 2.28 22.85 -27.82
C ASP A 131 3.67 23.45 -28.06
N THR A 132 4.47 22.68 -28.79
CA THR A 132 5.72 23.13 -29.37
C THR A 132 5.37 23.37 -30.83
N ASP A 133 5.24 24.64 -31.19
CA ASP A 133 5.84 25.27 -32.38
C ASP A 133 4.87 26.18 -33.17
N GLN A 134 5.01 27.50 -32.98
CA GLN A 134 5.15 28.46 -34.09
C GLN A 134 5.49 29.85 -33.54
N VAL A 135 6.78 30.21 -33.55
CA VAL A 135 7.22 31.61 -33.63
C VAL A 135 7.56 31.85 -35.11
N PRO A 136 6.87 32.77 -35.83
CA PRO A 136 7.24 33.06 -37.20
C PRO A 136 8.57 33.80 -37.20
N LEU A 137 9.53 33.28 -37.97
CA LEU A 137 10.78 33.94 -38.32
C LEU A 137 10.40 35.20 -39.13
N ALA A 138 10.60 36.39 -38.56
CA ALA A 138 10.51 37.64 -39.31
C ALA A 138 11.83 37.85 -40.06
N ASP A 139 11.76 37.95 -41.38
CA ASP A 139 12.84 38.40 -42.26
C ASP A 139 13.29 39.83 -41.87
N VAL A 140 14.60 40.00 -41.64
CA VAL A 140 15.33 41.28 -41.73
C VAL A 140 16.67 41.05 -42.39
#